data_AF-A0A3B9RPK6-F1
#
_entry.id   AF-A0A3B9RPK6-F1
#
_cell.length_a   1.000
_cell.length_b   1.000
_cell.length_c   1.000
_cell.angle_alpha   90.00
_cell.angle_beta   90.00
_cell.angle_gamma   90.00
#
_symmetry.space_group_name_H-M   'P 1'
#
loop_
_entity.id
_entity.type
_entity.pdbx_description
1 polymer ?
#
loop_
_entity_poly.entity_id
_entity_poly.type
_entity_poly.pdbx_seq_one_letter_code
_entity_poly.pdbx_strand_id
1 'polypeptide(L)'
;MKKILSEPKNIRIKNKKTGVVYLYQNQHFWDSEKQQTRNIRRCIGKLDEITQEPIYNHRYRTEQKMEQSIKEEQIAFIQPIGKILLLEKVFIQSKLRLHLKRVFTEDEVAIIKDLIF
;
A
#
# COMPACT_ATOMS: atom_id res chain seq x y z
N MET A 1 -3.90 -10.22 -29.19
CA MET A 1 -3.71 -10.07 -27.72
C MET A 1 -3.77 -8.59 -27.38
N LYS A 2 -4.50 -8.21 -26.30
CA LYS A 2 -4.59 -6.81 -25.87
C LYS A 2 -3.31 -6.44 -25.12
N LYS A 3 -2.55 -5.46 -25.61
CA LYS A 3 -1.34 -4.96 -24.94
C LYS A 3 -1.71 -3.74 -24.10
N ILE A 4 -1.49 -3.80 -22.80
CA ILE A 4 -1.73 -2.66 -21.91
C ILE A 4 -0.68 -1.59 -22.21
N LEU A 5 -1.13 -0.35 -22.37
CA LEU A 5 -0.27 0.80 -22.71
C LEU A 5 -0.09 1.75 -21.52
N SER A 6 -1.00 1.75 -20.55
CA SER A 6 -0.95 2.65 -19.41
C SER A 6 -1.34 1.97 -18.11
N GLU A 7 -0.87 2.53 -17.01
CA GLU A 7 -1.42 2.27 -15.69
C GLU A 7 -2.88 2.75 -15.60
N PRO A 8 -3.68 2.12 -14.73
CA PRO A 8 -5.09 2.46 -14.58
C PRO A 8 -5.27 3.78 -13.80
N LYS A 9 -5.90 4.78 -14.42
CA LYS A 9 -6.09 6.13 -13.85
C LYS A 9 -7.55 6.39 -13.47
N ASN A 10 -7.78 6.96 -12.30
CA ASN A 10 -9.12 7.35 -11.85
C ASN A 10 -9.61 8.61 -12.60
N ILE A 11 -10.81 8.54 -13.16
CA ILE A 11 -11.49 9.62 -13.87
C ILE A 11 -12.92 9.82 -13.34
N ARG A 12 -13.39 11.06 -13.38
CA ARG A 12 -14.74 11.44 -12.96
C ARG A 12 -15.60 11.65 -14.20
N ILE A 13 -16.77 11.02 -14.26
CA ILE A 13 -17.71 11.16 -15.36
C ILE A 13 -19.07 11.57 -14.80
N LYS A 14 -19.52 12.77 -15.17
CA LYS A 14 -20.84 13.28 -14.79
C LYS A 14 -21.91 12.73 -15.73
N ASN A 15 -22.93 12.09 -15.18
CA ASN A 15 -24.12 11.73 -15.95
C ASN A 15 -24.92 13.00 -16.25
N LYS A 16 -25.13 13.32 -17.54
CA LYS A 16 -25.83 14.53 -17.96
C LYS A 16 -27.31 14.54 -17.58
N LYS A 17 -27.93 13.37 -17.45
CA LYS A 17 -29.37 13.24 -17.14
C LYS A 17 -29.66 13.35 -15.65
N THR A 18 -28.86 12.69 -14.82
CA THR A 18 -29.10 12.62 -13.37
C THR A 18 -28.21 13.55 -12.55
N GLY A 19 -27.19 14.15 -13.15
CA GLY A 19 -26.21 15.00 -12.45
C GLY A 19 -25.17 14.24 -11.61
N VAL A 20 -25.41 12.96 -11.32
CA VAL A 20 -24.53 12.10 -10.52
C VAL A 20 -23.16 11.94 -11.16
N VAL A 21 -22.11 12.12 -10.37
CA VAL A 21 -20.72 11.93 -10.80
C VAL A 21 -20.26 10.53 -10.44
N TYR A 22 -19.98 9.72 -11.46
CA TYR A 22 -19.44 8.38 -11.28
C TYR A 22 -17.91 8.40 -11.36
N LEU A 23 -17.30 7.50 -10.59
CA LEU A 23 -15.86 7.30 -10.55
C LEU A 23 -15.50 6.03 -11.32
N TYR A 24 -14.62 6.19 -12.31
CA TYR A 24 -14.15 5.10 -13.14
C TYR A 24 -12.63 5.00 -13.10
N GLN A 25 -12.13 3.78 -13.16
CA GLN A 25 -10.74 3.48 -13.44
C GLN A 25 -10.59 3.25 -14.95
N ASN A 26 -9.79 4.08 -15.62
CA ASN A 26 -9.59 4.07 -17.06
C ASN A 26 -8.19 3.54 -17.40
N GLN A 27 -8.13 2.58 -18.30
CA GLN A 27 -6.87 1.95 -18.73
C GLN A 27 -6.80 1.87 -20.25
N HIS A 28 -5.67 2.31 -20.81
CA HIS A 28 -5.42 2.28 -22.25
C HIS A 28 -4.81 0.94 -22.67
N PHE A 29 -5.28 0.39 -23.78
CA PHE A 29 -4.76 -0.83 -24.37
C PHE A 29 -4.72 -0.72 -25.91
N TRP A 30 -3.75 -1.39 -26.52
CA TRP A 30 -3.68 -1.60 -27.95
C TRP A 30 -4.53 -2.81 -28.33
N ASP A 31 -5.50 -2.59 -29.21
CA ASP A 31 -6.31 -3.64 -29.81
C ASP A 31 -5.68 -4.08 -31.14
N SER A 32 -5.02 -5.25 -31.15
CA SER A 32 -4.31 -5.75 -32.33
C SER A 32 -5.25 -6.15 -33.48
N GLU A 33 -6.47 -6.60 -33.18
CA GLU A 33 -7.45 -7.00 -34.21
C GLU A 33 -7.98 -5.78 -34.96
N LYS A 34 -8.18 -4.68 -34.23
CA LYS A 34 -8.72 -3.44 -34.78
C LYS A 34 -7.66 -2.38 -35.08
N GLN A 35 -6.39 -2.70 -34.86
CA GLN A 35 -5.21 -1.84 -35.05
C GLN A 35 -5.37 -0.42 -34.50
N GLN A 36 -5.96 -0.30 -33.31
CA GLN A 36 -6.25 1.00 -32.71
C GLN A 36 -6.09 0.97 -31.19
N THR A 37 -5.77 2.13 -30.63
CA THR A 37 -5.76 2.32 -29.17
C THR A 37 -7.18 2.44 -28.66
N ARG A 38 -7.51 1.66 -27.63
CA ARG A 38 -8.83 1.67 -26.98
C ARG A 38 -8.68 1.76 -25.47
N ASN A 39 -9.78 2.07 -24.81
CA ASN A 39 -9.83 2.28 -23.37
C ASN A 39 -10.83 1.30 -22.74
N ILE A 40 -10.44 0.68 -21.64
CA ILE A 40 -11.35 -0.04 -20.75
C ILE A 40 -11.64 0.86 -19.56
N ARG A 41 -12.93 0.98 -19.22
CA ARG A 41 -13.40 1.71 -18.05
C ARG A 41 -14.08 0.76 -17.10
N ARG A 42 -13.63 0.74 -15.85
CA ARG A 42 -14.23 -0.02 -14.76
C ARG A 42 -14.88 0.94 -13.77
N CYS A 43 -16.17 0.75 -13.48
CA CYS A 43 -16.86 1.55 -12.46
C CYS A 43 -16.37 1.12 -11.08
N ILE A 44 -15.77 2.05 -10.33
CA ILE A 44 -15.26 1.81 -8.97
C ILE A 44 -16.15 2.44 -7.90
N GLY A 45 -17.01 3.39 -8.27
CA GLY A 45 -17.93 4.02 -7.33
C GLY A 45 -18.61 5.26 -7.88
N LYS A 46 -19.11 6.09 -6.96
CA LYS A 46 -19.69 7.40 -7.23
C LYS A 46 -19.07 8.45 -6.31
N LEU A 47 -19.18 9.72 -6.68
CA LEU A 47 -18.87 10.83 -5.79
C LEU A 47 -20.12 11.12 -4.94
N ASP A 48 -19.92 11.45 -3.67
CA ASP A 48 -20.97 12.06 -2.87
C ASP A 48 -21.26 13.48 -3.37
N GLU A 49 -22.52 13.87 -3.33
CA GLU A 49 -22.98 15.17 -3.88
C GLU A 49 -22.62 16.34 -2.95
N ILE A 50 -22.55 16.07 -1.64
CA ILE A 50 -22.30 17.09 -0.61
C ILE A 50 -20.81 17.16 -0.27
N THR A 51 -20.21 16.02 0.10
CA THR A 51 -18.82 15.98 0.58
C THR A 51 -17.78 15.95 -0.54
N GLN A 52 -18.21 15.67 -1.78
CA GLN A 52 -17.31 15.39 -2.93
C GLN A 52 -16.33 14.24 -2.70
N GLU A 53 -16.57 13.40 -1.68
CA GLU A 53 -15.74 12.25 -1.38
C GLU A 53 -16.12 11.03 -2.25
N PRO A 54 -15.14 10.17 -2.60
CA PRO A 54 -15.41 8.97 -3.38
C PRO A 54 -16.07 7.88 -2.54
N ILE A 55 -17.31 7.54 -2.89
CA ILE A 55 -18.04 6.38 -2.38
C ILE A 55 -17.76 5.17 -3.27
N TYR A 56 -16.77 4.36 -2.87
CA TYR A 56 -16.41 3.13 -3.57
C TYR A 56 -17.42 2.00 -3.39
N ASN A 57 -17.57 1.17 -4.43
CA ASN A 57 -18.41 -0.03 -4.36
C ASN A 57 -17.75 -1.13 -3.49
N HIS A 58 -18.58 -2.07 -3.01
CA HIS A 58 -18.12 -3.13 -2.10
C HIS A 58 -16.98 -3.95 -2.70
N ARG A 59 -17.10 -4.37 -3.97
CA ARG A 59 -16.09 -5.17 -4.67
C ARG A 59 -14.73 -4.48 -4.71
N TYR A 60 -14.68 -3.19 -5.05
CA TYR A 60 -13.44 -2.44 -5.13
C TYR A 60 -12.79 -2.27 -3.75
N ARG A 61 -13.58 -2.06 -2.69
CA ARG A 61 -13.06 -2.02 -1.32
C ARG A 61 -12.45 -3.35 -0.90
N THR A 62 -13.07 -4.48 -1.25
CA THR A 62 -12.54 -5.81 -0.94
C THR A 62 -11.23 -6.06 -1.68
N GLU A 63 -11.15 -5.71 -2.97
CA GLU A 63 -9.93 -5.82 -3.77
C GLU A 63 -8.79 -4.97 -3.18
N GLN A 64 -9.07 -3.73 -2.79
CA GLN A 64 -8.06 -2.89 -2.12
C GLN A 64 -7.56 -3.47 -0.80
N LYS A 65 -8.44 -4.06 0.02
CA LYS A 65 -8.04 -4.73 1.26
C LYS A 65 -7.14 -5.94 1.00
N MET A 66 -7.46 -6.73 -0.03
CA MET A 66 -6.62 -7.86 -0.42
C MET A 66 -5.27 -7.41 -0.98
N GLU A 67 -5.23 -6.38 -1.82
CA GLU A 67 -3.97 -5.81 -2.31
C GLU A 67 -3.11 -5.26 -1.17
N GLN A 68 -3.74 -4.64 -0.18
CA GLN A 68 -3.07 -4.11 0.99
C GLN A 68 -2.50 -5.24 1.86
N SER A 69 -3.27 -6.31 2.12
CA SER A 69 -2.77 -7.45 2.88
C SER A 69 -1.60 -8.16 2.19
N ILE A 70 -1.65 -8.31 0.86
CA ILE A 70 -0.53 -8.87 0.08
C ILE A 70 0.72 -8.00 0.23
N LYS A 71 0.59 -6.67 0.19
CA LYS A 71 1.74 -5.76 0.37
C LYS A 71 2.33 -5.85 1.77
N GLU A 72 1.48 -5.95 2.79
CA GLU A 72 1.90 -6.11 4.18
C GLU A 72 2.64 -7.43 4.40
N GLU A 73 2.18 -8.51 3.76
CA GLU A 73 2.86 -9.81 3.78
C GLU A 73 4.17 -9.84 2.98
N GLN A 74 4.30 -9.01 1.93
CA GLN A 74 5.49 -8.93 1.08
C GLN A 74 6.60 -8.02 1.61
N ILE A 75 6.47 -7.48 2.82
CA ILE A 75 7.56 -6.75 3.47
C ILE A 75 8.67 -7.76 3.77
N ALA A 76 9.71 -7.78 2.94
CA ALA A 76 10.90 -8.58 3.21
C ALA A 76 11.56 -8.06 4.49
N PHE A 77 11.46 -8.84 5.57
CA PHE A 77 12.20 -8.58 6.80
C PHE A 77 13.69 -8.84 6.54
N ILE A 78 14.43 -7.79 6.19
CA ILE A 78 15.89 -7.84 6.19
C ILE A 78 16.30 -7.78 7.67
N GLN A 79 16.57 -8.93 8.28
CA GLN A 79 17.22 -8.96 9.58
C GLN A 79 18.71 -8.69 9.38
N PRO A 80 19.26 -7.54 9.84
CA PRO A 80 20.68 -7.26 9.71
C PRO A 80 21.44 -8.04 10.80
N ILE A 81 21.47 -9.38 10.68
CA ILE A 81 22.03 -10.31 11.67
C ILE A 81 23.45 -9.89 12.09
N GLY A 82 24.29 -9.45 11.15
CA GLY A 82 25.63 -8.96 11.46
C GLY A 82 25.64 -7.75 12.41
N LYS A 83 24.73 -6.78 12.21
CA LYS A 83 24.58 -5.62 13.10
C LYS A 83 24.11 -6.05 14.48
N ILE A 84 23.19 -7.02 14.54
CA ILE A 84 22.65 -7.59 15.79
C ILE A 84 23.77 -8.25 16.58
N LEU A 85 24.54 -9.15 15.97
CA LEU A 85 25.65 -9.86 16.63
C LEU A 85 26.77 -8.93 17.09
N LEU A 86 27.10 -7.89 16.31
CA LEU A 86 28.09 -6.89 16.73
C LEU A 86 27.59 -6.09 17.93
N LEU A 87 26.32 -5.68 17.94
CA LEU A 87 25.71 -5.04 19.10
C LEU A 87 25.77 -5.98 20.31
N GLU A 88 25.32 -7.23 20.16
CA GLU A 88 25.29 -8.23 21.23
C GLU A 88 26.67 -8.41 21.87
N LYS A 89 27.73 -8.53 21.05
CA LYS A 89 29.12 -8.65 21.53
C LYS A 89 29.56 -7.42 22.33
N VAL A 90 29.28 -6.21 21.84
CA VAL A 90 29.59 -4.96 22.56
C VAL A 90 28.82 -4.89 23.87
N PHE A 91 27.55 -5.31 23.89
CA PHE A 91 26.72 -5.36 25.09
C PHE A 91 27.24 -6.33 26.14
N ILE A 92 27.67 -7.53 25.74
CA ILE A 92 28.24 -8.54 26.64
C ILE A 92 29.59 -8.05 27.21
N GLN A 93 30.47 -7.53 26.34
CA GLN A 93 31.80 -7.07 26.75
C GLN A 93 31.75 -5.87 27.70
N SER A 94 30.82 -4.94 27.47
CA SER A 94 30.68 -3.73 28.29
C SER A 94 29.92 -3.96 29.61
N LYS A 95 29.28 -5.13 29.81
CA LYS A 95 28.39 -5.42 30.95
C LYS A 95 27.26 -4.39 31.15
N LEU A 96 26.99 -3.54 30.15
CA LEU A 96 26.00 -2.45 30.22
C LEU A 96 24.54 -2.95 30.22
N ARG A 97 24.33 -4.24 29.97
CA ARG A 97 23.00 -4.89 29.88
C ARG A 97 22.10 -4.58 31.09
N LEU A 98 22.67 -4.44 32.29
CA LEU A 98 21.93 -4.15 33.52
C LEU A 98 21.58 -2.66 33.71
N HIS A 99 22.39 -1.75 33.17
CA HIS A 99 22.25 -0.31 33.41
C HIS A 99 21.35 0.38 32.37
N LEU A 100 21.24 -0.19 31.18
CA LEU A 100 20.53 0.43 30.05
C LEU A 100 19.00 0.44 30.22
N LYS A 101 18.42 -0.46 31.02
CA LYS A 101 16.99 -0.43 31.39
C LYS A 101 16.55 0.85 32.10
N ARG A 102 17.51 1.58 32.68
CA ARG A 102 17.27 2.81 33.46
C ARG A 102 17.44 4.08 32.62
N VAL A 103 18.09 3.96 31.47
CA VAL A 103 18.52 5.10 30.64
C VAL A 103 17.63 5.28 29.42
N PHE A 104 17.13 4.18 28.84
CA PHE A 104 16.31 4.24 27.62
C PHE A 104 14.82 4.37 27.92
N THR A 105 14.11 5.14 27.09
CA THR A 105 12.65 5.31 27.12
C THR A 105 11.95 4.07 26.54
N GLU A 106 10.64 3.91 26.80
CA GLU A 106 9.88 2.72 26.37
C GLU A 106 9.94 2.48 24.85
N ASP A 107 10.00 3.55 24.06
CA ASP A 107 10.09 3.51 22.59
C ASP A 107 11.44 2.97 22.10
N GLU A 108 12.54 3.37 22.75
CA GLU A 108 13.88 2.90 22.42
C GLU A 108 14.10 1.45 22.87
N VAL A 109 13.49 1.08 24.00
CA VAL A 109 13.47 -0.31 24.47
C VAL A 109 12.67 -1.21 23.52
N ALA A 110 11.63 -0.73 22.84
CA ALA A 110 10.91 -1.51 21.84
C ALA A 110 11.82 -1.87 20.64
N ILE A 111 12.63 -0.93 20.17
CA ILE A 111 13.62 -1.15 19.10
C ILE A 111 14.72 -2.12 19.54
N ILE A 112 15.11 -2.06 20.82
CA ILE A 112 16.14 -2.93 21.40
C ILE A 112 15.58 -4.31 21.82
N LYS A 113 14.27 -4.45 22.10
CA LYS A 113 13.63 -5.74 22.44
C LYS A 113 13.80 -6.76 21.32
N ASP A 114 13.77 -6.30 20.06
CA ASP A 114 14.06 -7.13 18.87
C ASP A 114 15.53 -7.60 18.78
N LEU A 115 16.41 -7.07 19.65
CA LEU A 115 17.83 -7.41 19.77
C LEU A 115 18.16 -8.22 21.04
N ILE A 116 17.23 -8.33 22.00
CA ILE A 116 17.51 -8.88 23.35
C ILE A 116 16.75 -10.21 23.65
N PHE A 117 15.90 -10.68 22.74
CA PHE A 117 15.32 -12.03 22.77
C PHE A 117 15.76 -12.87 21.57
#